data_AF-A0AAD4RZT4-F1
#
_entry.id   AF-A0AAD4RZT4-F1
#
_cell.length_a   1.000
_cell.length_b   1.000
_cell.length_c   1.000
_cell.angle_alpha   90.00
_cell.angle_beta   90.00
_cell.angle_gamma   90.00
#
_symmetry.space_group_name_H-M   'P 1'
#
loop_
_entity.id
_entity.type
_entity.pdbx_description
1 polymer ?
#
loop_
_entity_poly.entity_id
_entity_poly.type
_entity_poly.pdbx_seq_one_letter_code
_entity_poly.pdbx_strand_id
1 'polypeptide(L)' 'VLSGSPSLLDNPPLQFCNLRCLKLELWLTRGCLDVISHLLKISPNIESIYITSKE' A
#
# COMPACT_ATOMS: atom_id res chain seq x y z
N VAL A 1 -38.94 13.87 3.03
CA VAL A 1 -37.69 14.07 2.25
C VAL A 1 -36.54 13.68 3.17
N LEU A 2 -35.98 12.48 2.98
CA LEU A 2 -34.78 12.06 3.69
C LEU A 2 -33.58 12.66 2.94
N SER A 3 -33.03 13.72 3.50
CA SER A 3 -31.82 14.39 3.03
C SER A 3 -30.65 13.41 3.11
N GLY A 4 -30.28 12.83 1.97
CA GLY A 4 -29.05 12.04 1.84
C GLY A 4 -27.85 12.91 2.17
N SER A 5 -27.17 12.59 3.26
CA SER A 5 -25.83 13.11 3.53
C SER A 5 -24.89 12.47 2.51
N PRO A 6 -24.23 13.24 1.61
CA PRO A 6 -23.29 12.68 0.68
C PRO A 6 -21.97 12.35 1.41
N SER A 7 -21.47 11.14 1.15
CA SER A 7 -20.03 10.83 1.09
C SER A 7 -19.16 11.12 2.33
N LEU A 8 -19.43 10.48 3.47
CA LEU A 8 -18.42 10.25 4.51
C LEU A 8 -17.74 8.86 4.41
N LEU A 9 -18.11 8.04 3.43
CA LEU A 9 -17.60 6.68 3.23
C LEU A 9 -16.48 6.58 2.18
N ASP A 10 -16.13 7.68 1.50
CA ASP A 10 -15.09 7.72 0.48
C ASP A 10 -13.83 8.44 0.98
N ASN A 11 -13.34 8.08 2.18
CA ASN A 11 -11.94 8.39 2.44
C ASN A 11 -11.11 7.56 1.45
N PRO A 12 -10.33 8.17 0.55
CA PRO A 12 -9.45 7.41 -0.31
C PRO A 12 -8.59 6.51 0.58
N PRO A 13 -8.37 5.24 0.20
CA PRO A 13 -7.55 4.33 1.00
C PRO A 13 -6.23 5.04 1.31
N LEU A 14 -5.76 4.99 2.57
CA LEU A 14 -4.52 5.65 2.99
C LEU A 14 -3.43 5.46 1.93
N GLN A 15 -3.08 6.54 1.22
CA GLN A 15 -2.08 6.50 0.16
C GLN A 15 -0.75 7.04 0.67
N PHE A 16 0.33 6.36 0.30
CA PHE A 16 1.69 6.83 0.51
C PHE A 16 2.18 7.61 -0.71
N CYS A 17 1.54 8.73 -1.04
CA CYS A 17 1.89 9.54 -2.22
C CYS A 17 3.32 10.10 -2.18
N ASN A 18 3.94 10.21 -1.01
CA ASN A 18 5.30 10.69 -0.86
C ASN A 18 6.34 9.56 -0.84
N LEU A 19 5.91 8.29 -0.84
CA LEU A 19 6.81 7.15 -0.81
C LEU A 19 7.35 6.87 -2.21
N ARG A 20 8.64 7.18 -2.42
CA ARG A 20 9.36 6.92 -3.67
C ARG A 20 10.25 5.68 -3.61
N CYS A 21 10.78 5.36 -2.43
CA CYS A 21 11.70 4.25 -2.24
C CYS A 21 11.25 3.41 -1.05
N LEU A 22 11.19 2.10 -1.23
CA LEU A 22 10.82 1.15 -0.18
C LEU A 22 11.90 0.05 -0.07
N LYS A 23 12.46 -0.14 1.13
CA LYS A 23 13.36 -1.25 1.44
C LYS A 23 12.69 -2.18 2.44
N LEU A 24 12.56 -3.45 2.06
CA LEU A 24 11.94 -4.50 2.87
C LEU A 24 12.94 -5.61 3.14
N GLU A 25 13.01 -6.02 4.39
CA GLU A 25 13.76 -7.19 4.82
C GLU A 25 12.76 -8.18 5.42
N LEU A 26 12.51 -9.31 4.73
CA LEU A 26 11.39 -10.20 5.02
C LEU A 26 11.85 -11.66 5.07
N TRP A 27 11.16 -12.49 5.85
CA TRP A 27 11.18 -13.94 5.61
C TRP A 27 10.20 -14.24 4.48
N LEU A 28 10.67 -14.74 3.35
CA LEU A 28 9.84 -15.00 2.17
C LEU A 28 8.85 -16.14 2.43
N THR A 29 7.63 -15.78 2.81
CA THR A 29 6.49 -16.69 2.90
C THR A 29 5.53 -16.45 1.73
N ARG A 30 4.59 -17.38 1.51
CA ARG A 30 3.59 -17.24 0.44
C ARG A 30 2.80 -15.93 0.52
N GLY A 31 2.54 -15.41 1.73
CA GLY A 31 1.78 -14.17 1.93
C GLY A 31 2.57 -12.88 1.72
N CYS A 32 3.90 -12.93 1.57
CA CYS A 32 4.71 -11.72 1.38
C CYS A 32 4.38 -11.00 0.07
N LEU A 33 4.07 -11.75 -0.99
CA LEU A 33 3.70 -11.16 -2.29
C LEU A 33 2.39 -10.37 -2.20
N ASP A 34 1.43 -10.84 -1.40
CA ASP A 34 0.15 -10.14 -1.20
C ASP A 34 0.37 -8.80 -0.48
N VAL A 35 1.23 -8.79 0.55
CA VAL A 35 1.60 -7.57 1.29
C VAL A 35 2.35 -6.59 0.39
N ILE A 36 3.33 -7.06 -0.39
CA ILE A 36 4.07 -6.21 -1.32
C ILE A 36 3.14 -5.61 -2.38
N SER A 37 2.23 -6.43 -2.94
CA SER A 37 1.21 -5.99 -3.89
C SER A 37 0.28 -4.94 -3.28
N HIS A 38 -0.12 -5.13 -2.03
CA HIS A 38 -0.92 -4.14 -1.31
C HIS A 38 -0.17 -2.82 -1.12
N LEU A 39 1.08 -2.85 -0.64
CA LEU A 39 1.93 -1.67 -0.46
C LEU A 39 2.13 -0.90 -1.77
N LEU A 40 2.31 -1.62 -2.88
CA LEU A 40 2.41 -1.04 -4.21
C LEU A 40 1.12 -0.32 -4.63
N LYS A 41 -0.04 -0.94 -4.41
CA LYS A 41 -1.35 -0.35 -4.76
C LYS A 41 -1.62 0.96 -4.03
N ILE A 42 -1.15 1.08 -2.79
CA ILE A 42 -1.36 2.28 -1.98
C ILE A 42 -0.22 3.31 -2.11
N SER A 43 0.83 3.02 -2.88
CA SER A 43 2.01 3.90 -3.03
C SER A 43 2.16 4.33 -4.50
N PRO A 44 1.32 5.25 -5.00
CA PRO A 44 1.23 5.55 -6.43
C PRO A 44 2.51 6.14 -7.05
N ASN A 45 3.39 6.73 -6.24
CA ASN A 45 4.61 7.39 -6.69
C ASN A 45 5.88 6.60 -6.34
N ILE A 46 5.75 5.28 -6.10
CA ILE A 46 6.89 4.42 -5.83
C ILE A 46 7.76 4.28 -7.09
N GLU A 47 9.04 4.61 -6.95
CA GLU A 47 10.04 4.57 -8.03
C GLU A 47 10.95 3.34 -7.89
N SER A 48 11.22 2.90 -6.65
CA SER A 48 12.11 1.77 -6.40
C SER A 48 11.69 0.93 -5.19
N ILE A 49 11.89 -0.39 -5.31
CA ILE A 49 11.69 -1.35 -4.23
C ILE A 49 12.92 -2.25 -4.12
N TYR A 50 13.43 -2.40 -2.90
CA TYR A 50 14.51 -3.30 -2.55
C TYR A 50 13.97 -4.36 -1.60
N ILE A 51 14.07 -5.63 -1.98
CA ILE A 51 13.63 -6.75 -1.16
C ILE A 51 14.85 -7.61 -0.83
N THR A 52 15.06 -7.85 0.46
CA THR A 52 16.07 -8.77 0.96
C THR A 52 15.38 -9.87 1.75
N SER A 53 15.75 -11.12 1.49
CA SER A 53 15.28 -12.25 2.29
C SER A 53 16.17 -12.41 3.51
N LYS A 54 15.56 -12.61 4.69
CA LYS A 54 16.28 -13.20 5.83
C LYS A 54 16.28 -14.71 5.64
N GLU A 55 17.48 -15.29 5.52
CA GLU A 55 17.71 -16.73 5.68
C GLU A 55 17.55 -17.15 7.15
#